data_AF-A0A150QUZ4-F1
#
_entry.id   AF-A0A150QUZ4-F1
#
_cell.length_a   1.000
_cell.length_b   1.000
_cell.length_c   1.000
_cell.angle_alpha   90.00
_cell.angle_beta   90.00
_cell.angle_gamma   90.00
#
_symmetry.space_group_name_H-M   'P 1'
#
loop_
_entity.id
_entity.type
_entity.pdbx_description
1 polymer ?
#
loop_
_entity_poly.entity_id
_entity_poly.type
_entity_poly.pdbx_seq_one_letter_code
_entity_poly.pdbx_strand_id
1 'polypeptide(L)'
;MLTVRTFLPIAIVTSLFAGCDSTTNAQAQAERAQQEAQQKAAEVANELDKKVADIDQRAERETDKALREAAEELNEAAVKAREKTAEAQDELLKAREDVRASTTRKIEDLEKDVAELRAKMEKKMSRVEADRVMKDLQDKSEAVRRSLRDLDAATSTNLDQVKKGVSQRVEELDRAIQEAKRRV
;
A
#
# COMPACT_ATOMS: atom_id res chain seq x y z
N MET A 1 -24.88 -22.19 -21.39
CA MET A 1 -26.03 -22.99 -21.84
C MET A 1 -25.52 -24.07 -22.77
N LEU A 2 -25.43 -25.32 -22.30
CA LEU A 2 -25.06 -26.47 -23.11
C LEU A 2 -26.11 -27.56 -22.89
N THR A 3 -27.02 -27.64 -23.86
CA THR A 3 -28.03 -28.69 -24.02
C THR A 3 -27.38 -29.93 -24.62
N VAL A 4 -27.43 -31.06 -23.92
CA VAL A 4 -27.20 -32.38 -24.53
C VAL A 4 -28.50 -33.16 -24.44
N ARG A 5 -29.15 -33.24 -25.60
CA ARG A 5 -30.24 -34.15 -25.94
C ARG A 5 -29.58 -35.41 -26.50
N THR A 6 -29.90 -36.60 -25.96
CA THR A 6 -29.97 -37.83 -26.77
C THR A 6 -30.88 -38.86 -26.10
N PHE A 7 -31.96 -39.14 -26.83
CA PHE A 7 -32.89 -40.26 -26.73
C PHE A 7 -32.20 -41.62 -26.67
N LEU A 8 -32.73 -42.56 -25.88
CA LEU A 8 -32.84 -43.97 -26.29
C LEU A 8 -33.99 -44.68 -25.54
N PRO A 9 -34.88 -45.42 -26.24
CA PRO A 9 -35.98 -46.14 -25.62
C PRO A 9 -35.51 -47.54 -25.18
N ILE A 10 -35.62 -47.87 -23.90
CA ILE A 10 -35.44 -49.26 -23.44
C ILE A 10 -36.77 -49.97 -23.64
N ALA A 11 -36.76 -50.89 -24.60
CA ALA A 11 -37.84 -51.80 -24.94
C ALA A 11 -38.30 -52.59 -23.70
N ILE A 12 -39.58 -52.44 -23.34
CA ILE A 12 -40.26 -53.31 -22.37
C ILE A 12 -40.59 -54.61 -23.12
N VAL A 13 -39.75 -55.63 -22.93
CA VAL A 13 -40.03 -57.00 -23.38
C VAL A 13 -41.13 -57.57 -22.48
N THR A 14 -42.31 -57.75 -23.06
CA THR A 14 -43.41 -58.52 -22.49
C THR A 14 -43.14 -60.00 -22.72
N SER A 15 -42.70 -60.72 -21.68
CA SER A 15 -42.68 -62.18 -21.66
C SER A 15 -43.83 -62.69 -20.80
N LEU A 16 -44.92 -63.07 -21.47
CA LEU A 16 -45.92 -64.00 -20.96
C LEU A 16 -45.28 -65.38 -20.81
N PHE A 17 -45.16 -65.87 -19.58
CA PHE A 17 -45.16 -67.31 -19.30
C PHE A 17 -46.23 -67.61 -18.25
N ALA A 18 -47.26 -68.33 -18.69
CA ALA A 18 -48.26 -68.92 -17.84
C ALA A 18 -47.70 -70.21 -17.22
N GLY A 19 -47.59 -70.23 -15.90
CA GLY A 19 -47.41 -71.42 -15.07
C GLY A 19 -48.22 -71.21 -13.79
N CYS A 20 -49.32 -71.95 -13.65
CA CYS A 20 -50.18 -71.93 -12.47
C CYS A 20 -49.51 -72.70 -11.32
N ASP A 21 -48.84 -71.98 -10.42
CA ASP A 21 -48.66 -72.41 -9.03
C ASP A 21 -48.63 -71.18 -8.11
N SER A 22 -49.75 -70.91 -7.42
CA SER A 22 -49.99 -69.85 -6.42
C SER A 22 -49.43 -68.44 -6.73
N THR A 23 -50.16 -67.66 -7.54
CA THR A 23 -49.90 -66.23 -7.79
C THR A 23 -49.74 -65.39 -6.51
N THR A 24 -50.37 -65.81 -5.42
CA THR A 24 -50.29 -65.19 -4.09
C THR A 24 -48.90 -65.31 -3.44
N ASN A 25 -48.18 -66.41 -3.66
CA ASN A 25 -46.83 -66.60 -3.10
C ASN A 25 -45.76 -65.83 -3.89
N ALA A 26 -45.92 -65.73 -5.22
CA ALA A 26 -45.04 -64.92 -6.07
C ALA A 26 -45.20 -63.41 -5.79
N GLN A 27 -46.43 -62.95 -5.56
CA GLN A 27 -46.69 -61.55 -5.16
C GLN A 27 -46.11 -61.24 -3.77
N ALA A 28 -46.29 -62.11 -2.78
CA ALA A 28 -45.72 -61.92 -1.45
C ALA A 28 -44.17 -61.93 -1.44
N GLN A 29 -43.54 -62.74 -2.30
CA GLN A 29 -42.08 -62.73 -2.48
C GLN A 29 -41.60 -61.45 -3.18
N ALA A 30 -42.33 -60.98 -4.19
CA ALA A 30 -42.02 -59.72 -4.86
C ALA A 30 -42.16 -58.50 -3.93
N GLU A 31 -43.19 -58.48 -3.06
CA GLU A 31 -43.39 -57.43 -2.05
C GLU A 31 -42.28 -57.43 -1.00
N ARG A 32 -41.85 -58.61 -0.52
CA ARG A 32 -40.70 -58.70 0.41
C ARG A 32 -39.40 -58.26 -0.25
N ALA A 33 -39.15 -58.68 -1.49
CA ALA A 33 -38.00 -58.23 -2.25
C ALA A 33 -38.01 -56.71 -2.49
N GLN A 34 -39.18 -56.12 -2.73
CA GLN A 34 -39.34 -54.67 -2.84
C GLN A 34 -39.13 -53.95 -1.50
N GLN A 35 -39.64 -54.50 -0.39
CA GLN A 35 -39.42 -53.92 0.94
C GLN A 35 -37.96 -53.99 1.36
N GLU A 36 -37.28 -55.12 1.13
CA GLU A 36 -35.84 -55.24 1.39
C GLU A 36 -35.03 -54.31 0.49
N ALA A 37 -35.41 -54.15 -0.79
CA ALA A 37 -34.78 -53.20 -1.69
C ALA A 37 -35.01 -51.75 -1.23
N GLN A 38 -36.20 -51.40 -0.74
CA GLN A 38 -36.52 -50.08 -0.19
C GLN A 38 -35.77 -49.81 1.12
N GLN A 39 -35.65 -50.79 2.01
CA GLN A 39 -34.87 -50.66 3.24
C GLN A 39 -33.39 -50.44 2.95
N LYS A 40 -32.81 -51.24 2.05
CA LYS A 40 -31.41 -51.05 1.60
C LYS A 40 -31.23 -49.71 0.90
N ALA A 41 -32.19 -49.28 0.08
CA ALA A 41 -32.15 -47.97 -0.56
C ALA A 41 -32.19 -46.83 0.47
N ALA A 42 -33.01 -46.95 1.52
CA ALA A 42 -33.09 -45.97 2.60
C ALA A 42 -31.81 -45.94 3.46
N GLU A 43 -31.18 -47.10 3.72
CA GLU A 43 -29.88 -47.18 4.39
C GLU A 43 -28.78 -46.51 3.57
N VAL A 44 -28.70 -46.81 2.26
CA VAL A 44 -27.74 -46.17 1.35
C VAL A 44 -27.97 -44.66 1.25
N ALA A 45 -29.23 -44.21 1.21
CA ALA A 45 -29.56 -42.78 1.21
C ALA A 45 -29.07 -42.10 2.50
N ASN A 46 -29.35 -42.69 3.66
CA ASN A 46 -28.90 -42.15 4.96
C ASN A 46 -27.36 -42.12 5.09
N GLU A 47 -26.66 -43.13 4.57
CA GLU A 47 -25.19 -43.12 4.54
C GLU A 47 -24.64 -42.07 3.57
N LEU A 48 -25.28 -41.86 2.43
CA LEU A 48 -24.90 -40.84 1.47
C LEU A 48 -25.09 -39.44 2.08
N ASP A 49 -26.23 -39.19 2.71
CA ASP A 49 -26.52 -37.92 3.38
C ASP A 49 -25.49 -37.61 4.47
N LYS A 50 -25.09 -38.61 5.27
CA LYS A 50 -24.01 -38.46 6.27
C LYS A 50 -22.68 -38.12 5.62
N LYS A 51 -22.31 -38.78 4.51
CA LYS A 51 -21.05 -38.51 3.79
C LYS A 51 -21.06 -37.12 3.15
N VAL A 52 -22.18 -36.69 2.60
CA VAL A 52 -22.33 -35.34 2.04
C VAL A 52 -22.19 -34.30 3.15
N ALA A 53 -22.86 -34.47 4.29
CA ALA A 53 -22.73 -33.56 5.43
C ALA A 53 -21.30 -33.49 5.99
N ASP A 54 -20.60 -34.64 6.08
CA ASP A 54 -19.19 -34.69 6.50
C ASP A 54 -18.25 -33.98 5.50
N ILE A 55 -18.52 -34.10 4.19
CA ILE A 55 -17.75 -33.43 3.14
C ILE A 55 -17.98 -31.91 3.21
N ASP A 56 -19.23 -31.47 3.33
CA ASP A 56 -19.58 -30.05 3.42
C ASP A 56 -18.94 -29.42 4.65
N GLN A 57 -19.00 -30.08 5.81
CA GLN A 57 -18.36 -29.57 7.03
C GLN A 57 -16.83 -29.47 6.91
N ARG A 58 -16.18 -30.42 6.22
CA ARG A 58 -14.73 -30.36 5.98
C ARG A 58 -14.39 -29.22 5.02
N ALA A 59 -15.16 -29.06 3.95
CA ALA A 59 -15.00 -27.97 3.00
C ALA A 59 -15.15 -26.61 3.69
N GLU A 60 -16.17 -26.42 4.52
CA GLU A 60 -16.35 -25.20 5.31
C GLU A 60 -15.14 -24.90 6.20
N ARG A 61 -14.64 -25.89 6.95
CA ARG A 61 -13.46 -25.72 7.82
C ARG A 61 -12.20 -25.37 7.03
N GLU A 62 -11.98 -25.99 5.87
CA GLU A 62 -10.85 -25.68 5.01
C GLU A 62 -10.96 -24.27 4.42
N THR A 63 -12.16 -23.86 4.00
CA THR A 63 -12.40 -22.50 3.52
C THR A 63 -12.21 -21.45 4.62
N ASP A 64 -12.71 -21.69 5.83
CA ASP A 64 -12.53 -20.80 6.98
C ASP A 64 -11.05 -20.68 7.35
N LYS A 65 -10.31 -21.80 7.32
CA LYS A 65 -8.87 -21.81 7.59
C LYS A 65 -8.12 -20.99 6.52
N ALA A 66 -8.40 -21.22 5.24
CA ALA A 66 -7.79 -20.48 4.15
C ALA A 66 -8.11 -18.98 4.22
N LEU A 67 -9.34 -18.60 4.59
CA LEU A 67 -9.73 -17.21 4.79
C LEU A 67 -9.00 -16.56 5.96
N ARG A 68 -8.78 -17.29 7.07
CA ARG A 68 -7.99 -16.79 8.21
C ARG A 68 -6.53 -16.60 7.84
N GLU A 69 -5.90 -17.59 7.20
CA GLU A 69 -4.51 -17.49 6.73
C GLU A 69 -4.34 -16.32 5.75
N ALA A 70 -5.25 -16.18 4.77
CA ALA A 70 -5.23 -15.03 3.87
C ALA A 70 -5.41 -13.69 4.60
N ALA A 71 -6.28 -13.63 5.61
CA ALA A 71 -6.44 -12.42 6.42
C ALA A 71 -5.19 -12.09 7.25
N GLU A 72 -4.51 -13.10 7.80
CA GLU A 72 -3.24 -12.95 8.51
C GLU A 72 -2.14 -12.42 7.58
N GLU A 73 -1.98 -13.00 6.38
CA GLU A 73 -1.01 -12.54 5.37
C GLU A 73 -1.29 -11.11 4.91
N LEU A 74 -2.57 -10.76 4.67
CA LEU A 74 -2.96 -9.40 4.31
C LEU A 74 -2.67 -8.40 5.43
N ASN A 75 -2.92 -8.77 6.69
CA ASN A 75 -2.62 -7.93 7.84
C ASN A 75 -1.10 -7.74 8.00
N GLU A 76 -0.30 -8.80 7.86
CA GLU A 76 1.16 -8.72 7.93
C GLU A 76 1.72 -7.83 6.80
N ALA A 77 1.23 -7.99 5.57
CA ALA A 77 1.60 -7.15 4.44
C ALA A 77 1.24 -5.67 4.68
N ALA A 78 0.07 -5.40 5.25
CA ALA A 78 -0.36 -4.04 5.60
C ALA A 78 0.52 -3.42 6.69
N VAL A 79 0.95 -4.19 7.70
CA VAL A 79 1.88 -3.74 8.74
C VAL A 79 3.24 -3.40 8.12
N LYS A 80 3.82 -4.30 7.32
CA LYS A 80 5.12 -4.05 6.64
C LYS A 80 5.08 -2.83 5.72
N ALA A 81 3.97 -2.62 5.01
CA ALA A 81 3.80 -1.44 4.17
C ALA A 81 3.76 -0.14 4.99
N ARG A 82 3.11 -0.16 6.16
CA ARG A 82 3.09 0.98 7.09
C ARG A 82 4.47 1.26 7.67
N GLU A 83 5.19 0.23 8.10
CA GLU A 83 6.57 0.35 8.60
C GLU A 83 7.48 1.01 7.56
N LYS A 84 7.51 0.49 6.32
CA LYS A 84 8.29 1.09 5.24
C LYS A 84 7.90 2.53 4.92
N THR A 85 6.62 2.86 5.02
CA THR A 85 6.14 4.23 4.82
C THR A 85 6.64 5.15 5.95
N ALA A 86 6.64 4.67 7.19
CA ALA A 86 7.15 5.41 8.34
C ALA A 86 8.67 5.62 8.24
N GLU A 87 9.43 4.58 7.86
CA GLU A 87 10.88 4.67 7.61
C GLU A 87 11.20 5.69 6.51
N ALA A 88 10.50 5.64 5.37
CA ALA A 88 10.70 6.60 4.28
C ALA A 88 10.36 8.05 4.70
N GLN A 89 9.36 8.24 5.57
CA GLN A 89 9.05 9.56 6.14
C GLN A 89 10.14 10.05 7.09
N ASP A 90 10.67 9.17 7.94
CA ASP A 90 11.77 9.49 8.86
C ASP A 90 13.05 9.86 8.12
N GLU A 91 13.44 9.10 7.09
CA GLU A 91 14.57 9.44 6.22
C GLU A 91 14.39 10.79 5.52
N LEU A 92 13.18 11.07 5.04
CA LEU A 92 12.85 12.34 4.40
C LEU A 92 12.94 13.52 5.39
N LEU A 93 12.53 13.32 6.64
CA LEU A 93 12.66 14.33 7.70
C LEU A 93 14.14 14.57 8.05
N LYS A 94 14.91 13.52 8.28
CA LYS A 94 16.37 13.60 8.51
C LYS A 94 17.08 14.34 7.39
N ALA A 95 16.77 14.02 6.14
CA ALA A 95 17.37 14.66 4.98
C ALA A 95 17.01 16.16 4.86
N ARG A 96 15.86 16.61 5.37
CA ARG A 96 15.54 18.04 5.47
C ARG A 96 16.29 18.70 6.62
N GLU A 97 16.35 18.02 7.77
CA GLU A 97 17.03 18.53 8.96
C GLU A 97 18.52 18.75 8.71
N ASP A 98 19.21 17.82 8.05
CA ASP A 98 20.63 17.95 7.72
C ASP A 98 20.92 19.19 6.85
N VAL A 99 20.07 19.44 5.87
CA VAL A 99 20.18 20.61 4.99
C VAL A 99 19.86 21.88 5.77
N ARG A 100 18.84 21.86 6.62
CA ARG A 100 18.46 22.99 7.47
C ARG A 100 19.57 23.34 8.45
N ALA A 101 20.17 22.36 9.12
CA ALA A 101 21.24 22.56 10.08
C ALA A 101 22.50 23.10 9.40
N SER A 102 22.94 22.49 8.29
CA SER A 102 24.10 22.95 7.54
C SER A 102 23.90 24.34 6.93
N THR A 103 22.71 24.65 6.43
CA THR A 103 22.39 25.97 5.87
C THR A 103 22.28 27.03 6.96
N THR A 104 21.64 26.74 8.09
CA THR A 104 21.54 27.68 9.23
C THR A 104 22.92 28.10 9.71
N ARG A 105 23.85 27.14 9.90
CA ARG A 105 25.24 27.46 10.28
C ARG A 105 25.92 28.39 9.28
N LYS A 106 25.77 28.11 7.98
CA LYS A 106 26.32 28.99 6.93
C LYS A 106 25.71 30.38 6.99
N ILE A 107 24.39 30.51 7.16
CA ILE A 107 23.73 31.82 7.28
C ILE A 107 24.24 32.58 8.50
N GLU A 108 24.38 31.93 9.65
CA GLU A 108 24.91 32.57 10.86
C GLU A 108 26.31 33.15 10.65
N ASP A 109 27.19 32.42 9.94
CA ASP A 109 28.52 32.91 9.61
C ASP A 109 28.48 34.06 8.59
N LEU A 110 27.61 33.98 7.58
CA LEU A 110 27.39 35.07 6.62
C LEU A 110 26.78 36.31 7.29
N GLU A 111 25.90 36.16 8.29
CA GLU A 111 25.33 37.29 9.04
C GLU A 111 26.37 38.02 9.88
N LYS A 112 27.34 37.29 10.47
CA LYS A 112 28.52 37.91 11.12
C LYS A 112 29.33 38.72 10.11
N ASP A 113 29.58 38.16 8.93
CA ASP A 113 30.29 38.85 7.85
C ASP A 113 29.57 40.13 7.40
N VAL A 114 28.24 40.11 7.31
CA VAL A 114 27.42 41.29 6.98
C VAL A 114 27.52 42.36 8.07
N ALA A 115 27.54 41.97 9.35
CA ALA A 115 27.70 42.91 10.45
C ALA A 115 29.08 43.60 10.42
N GLU A 116 30.15 42.85 10.15
CA GLU A 116 31.49 43.41 9.97
C GLU A 116 31.59 44.32 8.74
N LEU A 117 30.95 43.92 7.64
CA LEU A 117 30.87 44.71 6.41
C LEU A 117 30.23 46.06 6.65
N ARG A 118 29.10 46.10 7.36
CA ARG A 118 28.40 47.35 7.66
C ARG A 118 29.32 48.38 8.33
N ALA A 119 30.08 47.96 9.33
CA ALA A 119 31.04 48.83 10.02
C ALA A 119 32.19 49.33 9.13
N LYS A 120 32.61 48.54 8.14
CA LYS A 120 33.60 48.98 7.13
C LYS A 120 32.98 49.94 6.12
N MET A 121 31.74 49.68 5.69
CA MET A 121 31.06 50.46 4.65
C MET A 121 30.78 51.88 5.13
N GLU A 122 30.34 52.05 6.38
CA GLU A 122 30.15 53.38 6.98
C GLU A 122 31.43 54.23 7.02
N LYS A 123 32.62 53.61 6.92
CA LYS A 123 33.93 54.32 6.93
C LYS A 123 34.46 54.64 5.54
N LYS A 124 34.20 53.78 4.55
CA LYS A 124 34.90 53.83 3.25
C LYS A 124 34.02 54.20 2.06
N MET A 125 32.69 54.19 2.22
CA MET A 125 31.76 54.51 1.14
C MET A 125 30.70 55.52 1.60
N SER A 126 30.02 56.13 0.63
CA SER A 126 28.95 57.08 0.94
C SER A 126 27.77 56.37 1.59
N ARG A 127 27.03 57.07 2.45
CA ARG A 127 25.84 56.51 3.12
C ARG A 127 24.84 55.90 2.13
N VAL A 128 24.62 56.56 1.00
CA VAL A 128 23.69 56.09 -0.03
C VAL A 128 24.14 54.77 -0.66
N GLU A 129 25.44 54.60 -0.91
CA GLU A 129 25.98 53.35 -1.46
C GLU A 129 25.96 52.23 -0.42
N ALA A 130 26.36 52.52 0.83
CA ALA A 130 26.30 51.56 1.92
C ALA A 130 24.86 51.06 2.15
N ASP A 131 23.87 51.95 2.17
CA ASP A 131 22.46 51.60 2.34
C ASP A 131 21.94 50.72 1.19
N ARG A 132 22.38 50.97 -0.06
CA ARG A 132 22.02 50.13 -1.21
C ARG A 132 22.60 48.71 -1.11
N VAL A 133 23.88 48.59 -0.74
CA VAL A 133 24.54 47.28 -0.57
C VAL A 133 23.89 46.52 0.58
N MET A 134 23.64 47.17 1.72
CA MET A 134 22.97 46.54 2.86
C MET A 134 21.57 46.04 2.51
N LYS A 135 20.82 46.80 1.70
CA LYS A 135 19.49 46.37 1.23
C LYS A 135 19.58 45.12 0.35
N ASP A 136 20.50 45.07 -0.60
CA ASP A 136 20.69 43.88 -1.46
C ASP A 136 21.08 42.63 -0.64
N LEU A 137 21.97 42.80 0.35
CA LEU A 137 22.34 41.73 1.29
C LEU A 137 21.15 41.24 2.12
N GLN A 138 20.30 42.17 2.59
CA GLN A 138 19.08 41.83 3.32
C GLN A 138 18.09 41.06 2.43
N ASP A 139 17.84 41.53 1.21
CA ASP A 139 16.93 40.90 0.26
C ASP A 139 17.39 39.46 -0.06
N LYS A 140 18.70 39.24 -0.23
CA LYS A 140 19.28 37.90 -0.42
C LYS A 140 19.17 37.01 0.81
N SER A 141 19.43 37.54 2.01
CA SER A 141 19.24 36.80 3.27
C SER A 141 17.78 36.36 3.44
N GLU A 142 16.82 37.24 3.15
CA GLU A 142 15.41 36.90 3.15
C GLU A 142 15.06 35.82 2.12
N ALA A 143 15.66 35.86 0.93
CA ALA A 143 15.47 34.82 -0.09
C ALA A 143 15.97 33.45 0.37
N VAL A 144 17.10 33.39 1.09
CA VAL A 144 17.57 32.14 1.71
C VAL A 144 16.58 31.65 2.77
N ARG A 145 16.10 32.54 3.65
CA ARG A 145 15.11 32.18 4.69
C ARG A 145 13.80 31.68 4.09
N ARG A 146 13.34 32.24 2.97
CA ARG A 146 12.17 31.73 2.23
C ARG A 146 12.44 30.33 1.67
N SER A 147 13.61 30.11 1.08
CA SER A 147 14.01 28.81 0.54
C SER A 147 14.09 27.72 1.62
N LEU A 148 14.46 28.06 2.85
CA LEU A 148 14.40 27.14 3.98
C LEU A 148 12.96 26.73 4.36
N ARG A 149 11.98 27.62 4.19
CA ARG A 149 10.57 27.25 4.36
C ARG A 149 10.10 26.32 3.24
N ASP A 150 10.57 26.55 2.02
CA ASP A 150 10.30 25.64 0.90
C ASP A 150 10.91 24.25 1.13
N LEU A 151 12.09 24.19 1.78
CA LEU A 151 12.70 22.93 2.22
C LEU A 151 11.84 22.19 3.25
N ASP A 152 11.26 22.91 4.21
CA ASP A 152 10.35 22.33 5.20
C ASP A 152 9.08 21.75 4.53
N ALA A 153 8.60 22.37 3.45
CA ALA A 153 7.45 21.93 2.66
C ALA A 153 7.79 20.92 1.55
N ALA A 154 9.06 20.57 1.36
CA ALA A 154 9.47 19.61 0.32
C ALA A 154 8.79 18.24 0.53
N THR A 155 8.92 17.36 -0.45
CA THR A 155 8.43 15.98 -0.46
C THR A 155 9.54 15.11 -1.04
N SER A 156 9.40 13.79 -0.98
CA SER A 156 10.43 12.88 -1.53
C SER A 156 10.70 13.10 -3.02
N THR A 157 9.72 13.62 -3.78
CA THR A 157 9.85 13.81 -5.23
C THR A 157 10.54 15.11 -5.63
N ASN A 158 10.54 16.14 -4.77
CA ASN A 158 11.10 17.46 -5.09
C ASN A 158 12.22 17.91 -4.14
N LEU A 159 12.58 17.11 -3.13
CA LEU A 159 13.60 17.45 -2.13
C LEU A 159 14.92 17.88 -2.78
N ASP A 160 15.42 17.15 -3.77
CA ASP A 160 16.72 17.44 -4.39
C ASP A 160 16.71 18.75 -5.18
N GLN A 161 15.58 19.08 -5.82
CA GLN A 161 15.42 20.36 -6.49
C GLN A 161 15.42 21.51 -5.47
N VAL A 162 14.69 21.36 -4.35
CA VAL A 162 14.64 22.36 -3.29
C VAL A 162 16.01 22.53 -2.63
N LYS A 163 16.73 21.43 -2.35
CA LYS A 163 18.12 21.45 -1.85
C LYS A 163 19.04 22.27 -2.74
N LYS A 164 18.98 22.08 -4.06
CA LYS A 164 19.76 22.86 -5.03
C LYS A 164 19.39 24.34 -4.98
N GLY A 165 18.10 24.65 -4.89
CA GLY A 165 17.61 26.02 -4.74
C GLY A 165 18.15 26.71 -3.48
N VAL A 166 18.08 26.03 -2.33
CA VAL A 166 18.64 26.53 -1.06
C VAL A 166 20.14 26.80 -1.19
N SER A 167 20.91 25.83 -1.69
CA SER A 167 22.36 25.98 -1.89
C SER A 167 22.69 27.16 -2.81
N GLN A 168 21.97 27.31 -3.91
CA GLN A 168 22.15 28.42 -4.84
C GLN A 168 21.90 29.77 -4.15
N ARG A 169 20.85 29.91 -3.34
CA ARG A 169 20.57 31.16 -2.61
C ARG A 169 21.65 31.50 -1.59
N VAL A 170 22.17 30.49 -0.90
CA VAL A 170 23.29 30.68 0.05
C VAL A 170 24.54 31.15 -0.70
N GLU A 171 24.86 30.55 -1.85
CA GLU A 171 25.98 30.98 -2.69
C GLU A 171 25.78 32.40 -3.25
N GLU A 172 24.56 32.77 -3.66
CA GLU A 172 24.25 34.12 -4.12
C GLU A 172 24.48 35.16 -3.00
N LEU A 173 24.11 34.84 -1.77
CA LEU A 173 24.37 35.69 -0.60
C LEU A 173 25.87 35.79 -0.30
N ASP A 174 26.58 34.66 -0.26
CA ASP A 174 28.04 34.65 -0.04
C ASP A 174 28.77 35.47 -1.11
N ARG A 175 28.46 35.27 -2.39
CA ARG A 175 29.05 36.06 -3.48
C ARG A 175 28.80 37.56 -3.31
N ALA A 176 27.58 37.96 -2.94
CA ALA A 176 27.26 39.36 -2.69
C ALA A 176 28.06 39.94 -1.51
N ILE A 177 28.28 39.14 -0.44
CA ILE A 177 29.15 39.50 0.69
C ILE A 177 30.60 39.65 0.24
N GLN A 178 31.13 38.73 -0.55
CA GLN A 178 32.51 38.82 -1.06
C GLN A 178 32.70 40.01 -2.01
N GLU A 179 31.73 40.29 -2.87
CA GLU A 179 31.74 41.47 -3.73
C GLU A 179 31.69 42.76 -2.90
N ALA A 180 30.84 42.81 -1.87
CA ALA A 180 30.81 43.93 -0.94
C ALA A 180 32.17 44.09 -0.27
N LYS A 181 32.78 43.02 0.26
CA LYS A 181 34.10 43.02 0.93
C LYS A 181 35.20 43.61 0.04
N ARG A 182 35.16 43.38 -1.28
CA ARG A 182 36.11 43.93 -2.25
C ARG A 182 35.95 45.43 -2.49
N ARG A 183 34.77 46.00 -2.22
CA ARG A 183 34.47 47.43 -2.40
C ARG A 183 34.81 48.28 -1.17
N VAL A 184 35.13 47.64 -0.04
CA VAL A 184 35.43 48.29 1.25
C VAL A 184 36.89 48.09 1.63
#